data_AF-A0A1A0L3L7-F1
#
_entry.id   AF-A0A1A0L3L7-F1
#
_cell.length_a   1.000
_cell.length_b   1.000
_cell.length_c   1.000
_cell.angle_alpha   90.00
_cell.angle_beta   90.00
_cell.angle_gamma   90.00
#
_symmetry.space_group_name_H-M   'P 1'
#
loop_
_entity.id
_entity.type
_entity.pdbx_description
1 polymer ?
#
loop_
_entity_poly.entity_id
_entity_poly.type
_entity_poly.pdbx_seq_one_letter_code
_entity_poly.pdbx_strand_id
1 'polypeptide(L)'
;MDDAVSTWVPVCTLDQLTVGRGVAALVGGTQVAVFRLSDGEDTLRVVDNIDPFGRAAVMSRGLIGDRNGEPTVASPLLKQVFSLDTGACLDDASQALQTYPVRVVDGTVEIGIIDTQFSDTR
;
A
#
# COMPACT_ATOMS: atom_id res chain seq x y z
N MET A 1 2.71 -11.49 -16.82
CA MET A 1 1.29 -11.61 -16.43
C MET A 1 0.82 -10.18 -16.37
N ASP A 2 0.08 -9.75 -17.39
CA ASP A 2 -0.29 -8.35 -17.56
C ASP A 2 -1.47 -8.03 -16.65
N ASP A 3 -1.15 -7.65 -15.42
CA ASP A 3 -2.12 -7.07 -14.50
C ASP A 3 -2.52 -5.69 -15.03
N ALA A 4 -3.55 -5.67 -15.88
CA ALA A 4 -4.06 -4.44 -16.45
C ALA A 4 -4.80 -3.65 -15.35
N VAL A 5 -4.33 -2.43 -15.08
CA VAL A 5 -5.05 -1.49 -14.22
C VAL A 5 -6.40 -1.20 -14.88
N SER A 6 -7.48 -1.61 -14.23
CA SER A 6 -8.84 -1.48 -14.78
C SER A 6 -9.39 -0.07 -14.57
N THR A 7 -9.07 0.56 -13.43
CA THR A 7 -9.59 1.87 -13.05
C THR A 7 -8.59 2.63 -12.19
N TRP A 8 -8.41 3.93 -12.44
CA TRP A 8 -7.70 4.84 -11.53
C TRP A 8 -8.72 5.58 -10.67
N VAL A 9 -8.52 5.55 -9.35
CA VAL A 9 -9.43 6.18 -8.38
C VAL A 9 -8.70 7.32 -7.68
N PRO A 10 -9.19 8.57 -7.78
CA PRO A 10 -8.63 9.68 -7.02
C PRO A 10 -8.95 9.52 -5.52
N VAL A 11 -7.95 9.71 -4.66
CA VAL A 11 -8.12 9.51 -3.20
C VAL A 11 -7.94 10.78 -2.38
N CYS A 12 -6.90 11.57 -2.66
CA CYS A 12 -6.56 12.78 -1.93
C CYS A 12 -5.56 13.61 -2.73
N THR A 13 -5.26 14.82 -2.27
CA THR A 13 -4.17 15.63 -2.83
C THR A 13 -2.84 15.27 -2.17
N LEU A 14 -1.72 15.42 -2.89
CA LEU A 14 -0.39 15.02 -2.41
C LEU A 14 0.03 15.76 -1.12
N ASP A 15 -0.40 17.00 -0.95
CA ASP A 15 -0.14 17.83 0.23
C ASP A 15 -0.86 17.34 1.50
N GLN A 16 -1.93 16.54 1.36
CA GLN A 16 -2.58 15.88 2.50
C GLN A 16 -1.78 14.68 3.00
N LEU A 17 -0.83 14.16 2.21
CA LEU A 17 0.06 13.08 2.62
C LEU A 17 1.29 13.65 3.34
N THR A 18 1.35 13.42 4.64
CA THR A 18 2.54 13.68 5.44
C THR A 18 3.59 12.60 5.18
N VAL A 19 4.79 13.03 4.82
CA VAL A 19 5.94 12.14 4.62
C VAL A 19 6.16 11.25 5.86
N GLY A 20 6.40 9.95 5.63
CA GLY A 20 6.65 8.98 6.70
C GLY A 20 5.39 8.47 7.41
N ARG A 21 4.21 9.04 7.12
CA ARG A 21 2.95 8.69 7.78
C ARG A 21 1.99 8.04 6.79
N GLY A 22 1.53 6.84 7.12
CA GLY A 22 0.51 6.16 6.34
C GLY A 22 -0.87 6.81 6.49
N VAL A 23 -1.66 6.73 5.42
CA VAL A 23 -3.07 7.15 5.38
C VAL A 23 -3.90 6.00 4.82
N ALA A 24 -5.02 5.70 5.47
CA ALA A 24 -5.97 4.72 4.96
C ALA A 24 -6.89 5.38 3.92
N ALA A 25 -7.13 4.69 2.81
CA ALA A 25 -8.08 5.07 1.78
C ALA A 25 -8.97 3.88 1.41
N LEU A 26 -10.15 4.18 0.87
CA LEU A 26 -11.08 3.17 0.32
C LEU A 26 -11.11 3.32 -1.19
N VAL A 27 -10.72 2.26 -1.91
CA VAL A 27 -10.56 2.26 -3.36
C VAL A 27 -11.31 1.05 -3.92
N GLY A 28 -12.42 1.28 -4.62
CA GLY A 28 -13.22 0.18 -5.19
C GLY A 28 -13.79 -0.81 -4.17
N GLY A 29 -13.96 -0.39 -2.90
CA GLY A 29 -14.37 -1.27 -1.80
C GLY A 29 -13.20 -1.93 -1.05
N THR A 30 -11.97 -1.79 -1.55
CA THR A 30 -10.76 -2.30 -0.90
C THR A 30 -10.11 -1.22 -0.02
N GLN A 31 -9.70 -1.58 1.19
CA GLN A 31 -8.99 -0.68 2.09
C GLN A 31 -7.49 -0.75 1.82
N VAL A 32 -6.89 0.38 1.45
CA VAL A 32 -5.47 0.48 1.13
C VAL A 32 -4.77 1.47 2.06
N ALA A 33 -3.48 1.25 2.31
CA ALA A 33 -2.60 2.12 3.04
C ALA A 33 -1.66 2.82 2.06
N VAL A 34 -1.70 4.15 2.05
CA VAL A 34 -0.88 5.00 1.20
C VAL A 34 0.25 5.59 2.03
N PHE A 35 1.48 5.46 1.55
CA PHE A 35 2.67 5.99 2.19
C PHE A 35 3.39 6.93 1.25
N ARG A 36 3.78 8.10 1.75
CA ARG A 36 4.73 9.01 1.10
C ARG A 36 6.09 8.84 1.78
N LEU A 37 7.10 8.46 1.00
CA LEU A 37 8.43 8.13 1.51
C LEU A 37 9.32 9.38 1.63
N SER A 38 10.35 9.30 2.47
CA SER A 38 11.35 10.35 2.67
C SER A 38 12.65 10.03 1.91
N ASP A 39 12.52 9.57 0.67
CA ASP A 39 13.63 9.16 -0.20
C ASP A 39 14.23 10.31 -1.02
N GLY A 40 13.72 11.54 -0.84
CA GLY A 40 14.15 12.73 -1.58
C GLY A 40 13.44 12.93 -2.92
N GLU A 41 12.67 11.93 -3.38
CA GLU A 41 11.87 11.98 -4.61
C GLU A 41 10.36 12.01 -4.32
N ASP A 42 9.97 12.01 -3.03
CA ASP A 42 8.57 12.02 -2.57
C ASP A 42 7.75 10.85 -3.14
N THR A 43 8.39 9.68 -3.28
CA THR A 43 7.71 8.56 -3.92
C THR A 43 6.56 8.02 -3.06
N LEU A 44 5.54 7.51 -3.75
CA LEU A 44 4.36 6.93 -3.11
C LEU A 44 4.43 5.40 -3.21
N ARG A 45 3.97 4.74 -2.15
CA ARG A 45 3.70 3.29 -2.13
C ARG A 45 2.32 3.04 -1.56
N VAL A 46 1.65 2.04 -2.13
CA VAL A 46 0.30 1.66 -1.74
C VAL A 46 0.26 0.17 -1.54
N VAL A 47 -0.19 -0.25 -0.37
CA VAL A 47 -0.37 -1.67 -0.01
C VAL A 47 -1.75 -1.88 0.62
N ASP A 48 -2.13 -3.14 0.84
CA ASP A 48 -3.31 -3.46 1.67
C ASP A 48 -3.26 -2.75 3.02
N ASN A 49 -4.41 -2.22 3.46
CA ASN A 49 -4.54 -1.70 4.82
C ASN A 49 -4.78 -2.82 5.84
N ILE A 50 -5.24 -3.99 5.39
CA ILE A 50 -5.55 -5.14 6.25
C ILE A 50 -4.28 -5.95 6.49
N ASP A 51 -3.89 -6.08 7.76
CA ASP A 51 -2.81 -6.97 8.16
C ASP A 51 -3.21 -8.44 7.89
N PRO A 52 -2.38 -9.24 7.19
CA PRO A 52 -2.73 -10.61 6.82
C PRO A 52 -2.75 -11.59 7.99
N PHE A 53 -1.99 -11.32 9.07
CA PHE A 53 -1.95 -12.13 10.29
C PHE A 53 -3.09 -11.78 11.23
N GLY A 54 -3.24 -10.49 11.54
CA GLY A 54 -4.22 -9.98 12.50
C GLY A 54 -5.61 -9.74 11.92
N ARG A 55 -5.74 -9.72 10.58
CA ARG A 55 -6.98 -9.47 9.82
C ARG A 55 -7.67 -8.15 10.22
N ALA A 56 -6.87 -7.15 10.58
CA ALA A 56 -7.33 -5.83 11.00
C ALA A 56 -6.78 -4.74 10.09
N ALA A 57 -7.60 -3.70 9.84
CA ALA A 57 -7.26 -2.57 8.98
C ALA A 57 -6.32 -1.57 9.67
N VAL A 58 -5.05 -1.94 9.85
CA VAL A 58 -4.08 -1.20 10.67
C VAL A 58 -2.78 -0.85 9.95
N MET A 59 -2.53 -1.33 8.74
CA MET A 59 -1.20 -1.17 8.11
C MET A 59 -0.82 0.29 7.88
N SER A 60 -1.78 1.17 7.57
CA SER A 60 -1.57 2.63 7.49
C SER A 60 -1.02 3.27 8.77
N ARG A 61 -1.11 2.59 9.91
CA ARG A 61 -0.55 3.04 11.20
C ARG A 61 0.81 2.41 11.50
N GLY A 62 1.33 1.62 10.57
CA GLY A 62 2.63 0.96 10.66
C GLY A 62 3.78 1.95 10.67
N LEU A 63 4.92 1.49 11.18
CA LEU A 63 6.14 2.28 11.21
C LEU A 63 6.92 2.02 9.92
N ILE A 64 7.21 3.08 9.16
CA ILE A 64 8.09 2.98 8.00
C ILE A 64 9.53 2.77 8.46
N GLY A 65 10.25 1.90 7.77
CA GLY A 65 11.67 1.68 7.96
C GLY A 65 12.37 1.39 6.63
N ASP A 66 13.62 0.97 6.76
CA ASP A 66 14.46 0.53 5.65
C ASP A 66 15.10 -0.82 6.02
N ARG A 67 15.19 -1.73 5.06
CA ARG A 67 16.00 -2.95 5.19
C ARG A 67 16.90 -3.09 3.96
N ASN A 68 18.14 -2.62 4.08
CA ASN A 68 19.16 -2.66 3.02
C ASN A 68 18.78 -1.85 1.77
N GLY A 69 18.15 -0.68 1.95
CA GLY A 69 17.68 0.17 0.85
C GLY A 69 16.26 -0.15 0.37
N GLU A 70 15.64 -1.21 0.88
CA GLU A 70 14.24 -1.53 0.58
C GLU A 70 13.32 -0.82 1.60
N PRO A 71 12.37 0.02 1.15
CA PRO A 71 11.43 0.67 2.03
C PRO A 71 10.47 -0.37 2.62
N THR A 72 10.24 -0.30 3.93
CA THR A 72 9.43 -1.27 4.65
C THR A 72 8.37 -0.62 5.53
N VAL A 73 7.36 -1.39 5.92
CA VAL A 73 6.41 -1.04 6.97
C VAL A 73 6.29 -2.18 7.97
N ALA A 74 6.46 -1.87 9.26
CA ALA A 74 6.21 -2.81 10.33
C ALA A 74 4.74 -2.74 10.79
N SER A 75 4.06 -3.89 10.82
CA SER A 75 2.69 -3.99 11.33
C SER A 75 2.59 -3.45 12.76
N PRO A 76 1.59 -2.61 13.09
CA PRO A 76 1.37 -2.17 14.46
C PRO A 76 1.09 -3.31 15.44
N LEU A 77 0.47 -4.40 14.98
CA LEU A 77 -0.04 -5.47 15.83
C LEU A 77 1.08 -6.42 16.27
N LEU A 78 1.66 -7.13 15.30
CA LEU A 78 2.58 -8.23 15.56
C LEU A 78 4.01 -7.96 15.06
N LYS A 79 4.28 -6.73 14.58
CA LYS A 79 5.60 -6.21 14.22
C LYS A 79 6.29 -6.91 13.04
N GLN A 80 5.59 -7.77 12.29
CA GLN A 80 6.11 -8.26 11.02
C GLN A 80 6.40 -7.09 10.08
N VAL A 81 7.54 -7.19 9.41
CA VAL A 81 8.04 -6.19 8.48
C VAL A 81 7.68 -6.61 7.06
N PHE A 82 7.03 -5.72 6.33
CA PHE A 82 6.65 -5.92 4.94
C PHE A 82 7.38 -4.93 4.04
N SER A 83 7.80 -5.39 2.86
CA SER A 83 8.28 -4.52 1.79
C SER A 83 7.15 -3.63 1.27
N LEU A 84 7.42 -2.33 1.11
CA LEU A 84 6.51 -1.40 0.45
C LEU A 84 6.63 -1.42 -1.08
N ASP A 85 7.73 -1.96 -1.61
CA ASP A 85 7.94 -2.12 -3.05
C ASP A 85 7.25 -3.38 -3.60
N THR A 86 7.36 -4.49 -2.87
CA THR A 86 6.89 -5.82 -3.33
C THR A 86 5.73 -6.38 -2.53
N GLY A 87 5.44 -5.82 -1.35
CA GLY A 87 4.43 -6.35 -0.43
C GLY A 87 4.88 -7.58 0.37
N ALA A 88 6.03 -8.18 0.04
CA ALA A 88 6.52 -9.40 0.69
C ALA A 88 6.74 -9.19 2.19
N CYS A 89 6.28 -10.14 3.01
CA CYS A 89 6.66 -10.19 4.43
C CYS A 89 8.10 -10.68 4.54
N LEU A 90 8.96 -9.87 5.15
CA LEU A 90 10.39 -10.12 5.27
C LEU A 90 10.73 -11.02 6.47
N ASP A 91 9.76 -11.28 7.34
CA ASP A 91 9.93 -12.13 8.52
C ASP A 91 9.25 -13.51 8.35
N ASP A 92 8.27 -13.63 7.45
CA ASP A 92 7.56 -14.87 7.13
C ASP A 92 7.06 -14.85 5.67
N ALA A 93 7.76 -15.57 4.79
CA ALA A 93 7.49 -15.61 3.35
C ALA A 93 6.13 -16.25 2.97
N SER A 94 5.36 -16.78 3.94
CA SER A 94 4.03 -17.32 3.67
C SER A 94 2.94 -16.25 3.50
N GLN A 95 3.23 -15.00 3.85
CA GLN A 95 2.30 -13.88 3.75
C GLN A 95 2.89 -12.73 2.95
N ALA A 96 2.01 -11.96 2.32
CA ALA A 96 2.34 -10.71 1.64
C ALA A 96 1.14 -9.77 1.69
N LEU A 97 1.41 -8.48 1.51
CA LEU A 97 0.40 -7.47 1.23
C LEU A 97 0.27 -7.32 -0.28
N GLN A 98 -0.94 -7.11 -0.78
CA GLN A 98 -1.09 -6.68 -2.17
C GLN A 98 -0.58 -5.24 -2.32
N THR A 99 0.21 -4.99 -3.36
CA THR A 99 0.66 -3.66 -3.77
C THR A 99 -0.25 -3.11 -4.86
N TYR A 100 -0.43 -1.79 -4.89
CA TYR A 100 -1.27 -1.12 -5.88
C TYR A 100 -0.47 -0.06 -6.67
N PRO A 101 -0.70 0.05 -7.99
CA PRO A 101 -0.18 1.16 -8.78
C PRO A 101 -0.68 2.49 -8.22
N VAL A 102 0.20 3.49 -8.19
CA VAL A 102 -0.12 4.83 -7.72
C VAL A 102 0.52 5.85 -8.64
N ARG A 103 -0.19 6.95 -8.88
CA ARG A 103 0.32 8.08 -9.66
C ARG A 103 -0.19 9.39 -9.08
N VAL A 104 0.47 10.48 -9.45
CA VAL A 104 0.01 11.84 -9.15
C VAL A 104 -0.33 12.54 -10.46
N VAL A 105 -1.57 12.99 -10.60
CA VAL A 105 -2.07 13.74 -11.76
C VAL A 105 -2.60 15.07 -11.25
N ASP A 106 -2.03 16.18 -11.72
CA ASP A 106 -2.42 17.54 -11.31
C ASP A 106 -2.49 17.73 -9.78
N GLY A 107 -1.53 17.14 -9.06
CA GLY A 107 -1.45 17.18 -7.59
C GLY A 107 -2.42 16.23 -6.85
N THR A 108 -3.25 15.49 -7.59
CA THR A 108 -4.16 14.48 -7.06
C THR A 108 -3.50 13.10 -7.09
N VAL A 109 -3.51 12.41 -5.96
CA VAL A 109 -3.07 11.02 -5.85
C VAL A 109 -4.19 10.12 -6.38
N GLU A 110 -3.85 9.30 -7.36
CA GLU A 110 -4.74 8.29 -7.93
C GLU A 110 -4.15 6.89 -7.73
N ILE A 111 -5.01 5.96 -7.34
CA ILE A 111 -4.65 4.56 -7.08
C ILE A 111 -5.29 3.69 -8.14
N GLY A 112 -4.48 2.83 -8.76
CA GLY A 112 -4.91 1.87 -9.74
C GLY A 112 -5.53 0.65 -9.07
N ILE A 113 -6.76 0.31 -9.45
CA ILE A 113 -7.36 -0.98 -9.16
C ILE A 113 -6.88 -1.94 -10.24
N ILE A 114 -6.27 -3.03 -9.81
CA ILE A 114 -5.99 -4.16 -10.68
C ILE A 114 -7.21 -5.08 -10.57
N ASP A 115 -7.88 -5.34 -11.69
CA ASP A 115 -8.88 -6.40 -11.76
C ASP A 115 -8.13 -7.74 -11.78
N THR A 116 -7.62 -8.16 -10.63
CA THR A 116 -7.27 -9.57 -10.41
C THR A 116 -8.59 -10.31 -10.38
N GLN A 117 -9.04 -10.71 -11.57
CA GLN A 117 -10.27 -11.42 -11.93
C GLN A 117 -11.31 -11.51 -10.81
N PHE A 118 -12.48 -10.91 -11.05
CA PHE A 118 -13.76 -11.45 -10.62
C PHE A 118 -13.87 -12.93 -11.05
N SER A 119 -13.22 -13.79 -10.26
CA SER A 119 -13.23 -15.24 -10.30
C SER A 119 -13.47 -15.69 -8.86
N ASP A 120 -14.55 -15.20 -8.27
CA ASP A 120 -15.39 -16.16 -7.57
C ASP A 120 -16.86 -15.88 -7.82
N THR A 121 -17.55 -16.96 -8.10
CA THR A 121 -18.84 -17.03 -8.78
C THR A 121 -19.98 -17.11 -7.76
N ARG A 122 -21.01 -16.28 -7.95
CA ARG A 122 -22.38 -16.37 -7.38
C ARG A 122 -22.59 -16.09 -5.89
#